data_AF-A0A2E1EAU8-F1
#
_entry.id   AF-A0A2E1EAU8-F1
#
_cell.length_a   1.000
_cell.length_b   1.000
_cell.length_c   1.000
_cell.angle_alpha   90.00
_cell.angle_beta   90.00
_cell.angle_gamma   90.00
#
_symmetry.space_group_name_H-M   'P 1'
#
loop_
_entity.id
_entity.type
_entity.pdbx_description
1 polymer ?
#
loop_
_entity_poly.entity_id
_entity_poly.type
_entity_poly.pdbx_seq_one_letter_code
_entity_poly.pdbx_strand_id
1 'polypeptide(L)'
;MDLLPNLLFSFILILTFSFFLRNIYKLYKNISLGKSVHRTDNKKKRILNMIRIAFGQSKMGTKPIAGILHSIVYIGFVIINIELLEIVIDGIIGTHRIFAEYLGELYNYLIGSFEILALLVLISVVFFWIRRNILKIERFWKPEMKNWPKKDADLILYFEFIIMILFLLMNSTDSLLQDNNYEGYIKAGFFPISDFLKPLFVSFDINSLFILERLFWWTHIIFIFIFLNYLYYSKHLHILIAFPNTYYANLNIKGKFGIDKNITKEVKLMLGIGDSNNQNNKVPDKFGASDVFDLNWVQLMNSYSCTECGRCTSVCPANLTGKILSPRKIMMDTRDRLEEVGSN
;
A
#
# COMPACT_ATOMS: atom_id res chain seq x y z
N MET A 1 -21.74 -31.36 -2.91
CA MET A 1 -20.60 -30.44 -2.97
C MET A 1 -20.04 -30.48 -4.37
N ASP A 2 -20.35 -29.46 -5.17
CA ASP A 2 -19.65 -29.27 -6.44
C ASP A 2 -18.22 -28.83 -6.13
N LEU A 3 -17.24 -29.66 -6.45
CA LEU A 3 -15.81 -29.37 -6.21
C LEU A 3 -15.26 -28.32 -7.19
N LEU A 4 -15.98 -28.04 -8.27
CA LEU A 4 -15.52 -27.18 -9.36
C LEU A 4 -15.25 -25.72 -8.93
N PRO A 5 -16.13 -25.03 -8.17
CA PRO A 5 -15.86 -23.68 -7.70
C PRO A 5 -14.62 -23.59 -6.81
N ASN A 6 -14.43 -24.57 -5.91
CA ASN A 6 -13.30 -24.62 -4.98
C ASN A 6 -11.97 -24.86 -5.71
N LEU A 7 -11.98 -25.76 -6.71
CA LEU A 7 -10.82 -26.02 -7.57
C LEU A 7 -10.46 -24.78 -8.39
N LEU A 8 -11.46 -24.10 -8.97
CA LEU A 8 -11.27 -22.87 -9.71
C LEU A 8 -10.72 -21.76 -8.80
N PHE A 9 -11.29 -21.59 -7.60
CA PHE A 9 -10.84 -20.63 -6.61
C PHE A 9 -9.37 -20.86 -6.23
N SER A 10 -9.04 -22.11 -5.88
CA SER A 10 -7.69 -22.50 -5.48
C SER A 10 -6.69 -22.29 -6.60
N PHE A 11 -7.05 -22.60 -7.85
CA PHE A 11 -6.22 -22.32 -9.02
C PHE A 11 -5.93 -20.83 -9.20
N ILE A 12 -6.96 -19.98 -9.13
CA ILE A 12 -6.82 -18.51 -9.24
C ILE A 12 -5.97 -17.97 -8.09
N LEU A 13 -6.18 -18.46 -6.87
CA LEU A 13 -5.42 -18.08 -5.68
C LEU A 13 -3.92 -18.40 -5.86
N ILE A 14 -3.59 -19.63 -6.26
CA ILE A 14 -2.20 -20.06 -6.49
C ILE A 14 -1.55 -19.21 -7.59
N LEU A 15 -2.26 -18.96 -8.70
CA LEU A 15 -1.76 -18.12 -9.79
C LEU A 15 -1.48 -16.68 -9.31
N THR A 16 -2.43 -16.11 -8.56
CA THR A 16 -2.35 -14.76 -7.98
C THR A 16 -1.15 -14.63 -7.06
N PHE A 17 -0.97 -15.55 -6.11
CA PHE A 17 0.16 -15.54 -5.19
C PHE A 17 1.49 -15.78 -5.89
N SER A 18 1.53 -16.66 -6.88
CA SER A 18 2.75 -16.93 -7.66
C SER A 18 3.24 -15.67 -8.39
N PHE A 19 2.33 -14.91 -9.01
CA PHE A 19 2.67 -13.64 -9.66
C PHE A 19 3.10 -12.58 -8.65
N PHE A 20 2.41 -12.48 -7.51
CA PHE A 20 2.74 -11.55 -6.44
C PHE A 20 4.15 -11.80 -5.90
N LEU A 21 4.48 -13.06 -5.56
CA LEU A 21 5.81 -13.45 -5.07
C LEU A 21 6.91 -13.14 -6.09
N ARG A 22 6.65 -13.37 -7.39
CA ARG A 22 7.59 -12.99 -8.46
C ARG A 22 7.88 -11.49 -8.47
N ASN A 23 6.86 -10.66 -8.28
CA ASN A 23 7.02 -9.20 -8.25
C ASN A 23 7.75 -8.72 -7.00
N ILE A 24 7.47 -9.31 -5.82
CA ILE A 24 8.23 -9.04 -4.59
C ILE A 24 9.70 -9.44 -4.75
N TYR A 25 9.98 -10.57 -5.41
CA TYR A 25 11.36 -10.98 -5.69
C TYR A 25 12.09 -9.97 -6.59
N LYS A 26 11.42 -9.48 -7.64
CA LYS A 26 11.97 -8.41 -8.50
C LYS A 26 12.27 -7.14 -7.69
N LEU A 27 11.34 -6.72 -6.82
CA LEU A 27 11.54 -5.57 -5.94
C LEU A 27 12.78 -5.73 -5.06
N TYR A 28 12.92 -6.91 -4.43
CA TYR A 28 14.08 -7.22 -3.59
C TYR A 28 15.39 -7.21 -4.39
N LYS A 29 15.43 -7.84 -5.58
CA LYS A 29 16.59 -7.83 -6.47
C LYS A 29 17.00 -6.40 -6.82
N ASN A 30 16.04 -5.55 -7.19
CA ASN A 30 16.28 -4.16 -7.56
C ASN A 30 16.87 -3.35 -6.39
N ILE A 31 16.26 -3.44 -5.21
CA ILE A 31 16.77 -2.75 -4.00
C ILE A 31 18.20 -3.20 -3.67
N SER A 32 18.52 -4.47 -3.92
CA SER A 32 19.82 -5.08 -3.63
C SER A 32 20.95 -4.65 -4.57
N LEU A 33 20.65 -3.94 -5.67
CA LEU A 33 21.66 -3.34 -6.55
C LEU A 33 22.42 -2.18 -5.90
N GLY A 34 21.87 -1.61 -4.82
CA GLY A 34 22.46 -0.47 -4.15
C GLY A 34 23.72 -0.84 -3.36
N LYS A 35 24.62 0.14 -3.21
CA LYS A 35 25.81 0.02 -2.36
C LYS A 35 25.45 -0.41 -0.94
N SER A 36 26.34 -1.18 -0.33
CA SER A 36 26.16 -1.62 1.05
C SER A 36 26.16 -0.42 2.01
N VAL A 37 25.25 -0.44 2.98
CA VAL A 37 25.23 0.53 4.08
C VAL A 37 24.80 -0.17 5.35
N HIS A 38 25.48 0.15 6.45
CA HIS A 38 25.18 -0.42 7.75
C HIS A 38 23.95 0.27 8.37
N ARG A 39 22.82 -0.44 8.48
CA ARG A 39 21.57 0.02 9.11
C ARG A 39 20.94 -1.02 10.04
N THR A 40 21.73 -1.93 10.57
CA THR A 40 21.29 -3.03 11.45
C THR A 40 21.61 -2.80 12.93
N ASP A 41 22.19 -1.64 13.25
CA ASP A 41 22.47 -1.20 14.62
C ASP A 41 21.20 -0.91 15.42
N ASN A 42 21.29 -0.87 16.76
CA ASN A 42 20.21 -0.37 17.63
C ASN A 42 18.82 -1.00 17.38
N LYS A 43 18.76 -2.34 17.20
CA LYS A 43 17.53 -3.09 16.85
C LYS A 43 16.29 -2.67 17.65
N LYS A 44 16.40 -2.52 18.98
CA LYS A 44 15.29 -2.09 19.85
C LYS A 44 14.72 -0.73 19.44
N LYS A 45 15.59 0.27 19.18
CA LYS A 45 15.17 1.61 18.75
C LYS A 45 14.51 1.58 17.37
N ARG A 46 14.97 0.71 16.47
CA ARG A 46 14.40 0.55 15.11
C ARG A 46 13.01 -0.07 15.13
N ILE A 47 12.81 -1.14 15.91
CA ILE A 47 11.49 -1.77 16.10
C ILE A 47 10.53 -0.75 16.70
N LEU A 48 10.94 -0.04 17.76
CA LEU A 48 10.08 0.99 18.37
C LEU A 48 9.76 2.13 17.39
N ASN A 49 10.72 2.52 16.55
CA ASN A 49 10.49 3.52 15.51
C ASN A 49 9.49 3.02 14.44
N MET A 50 9.62 1.77 13.99
CA MET A 50 8.70 1.15 13.04
C MET A 50 7.29 1.08 13.64
N ILE A 51 7.14 0.57 14.87
CA ILE A 51 5.83 0.51 15.55
C ILE A 51 5.21 1.90 15.67
N ARG A 52 5.98 2.88 16.14
CA ARG A 52 5.49 4.26 16.32
C ARG A 52 5.07 4.93 15.00
N ILE A 53 5.74 4.64 13.89
CA ILE A 53 5.49 5.30 12.61
C ILE A 53 4.49 4.52 11.75
N ALA A 54 4.73 3.22 11.52
CA ALA A 54 3.92 2.39 10.64
C ALA A 54 2.56 2.05 11.28
N PHE A 55 2.54 1.55 12.52
CA PHE A 55 1.30 1.24 13.23
C PHE A 55 0.69 2.48 13.87
N GLY A 56 1.51 3.30 14.54
CA GLY A 56 1.04 4.49 15.26
C GLY A 56 0.71 5.71 14.40
N GLN A 57 0.95 5.67 13.08
CA GLN A 57 0.65 6.75 12.13
C GLN A 57 1.16 8.15 12.54
N SER A 58 2.21 8.22 13.37
CA SER A 58 2.65 9.45 14.06
C SER A 58 3.09 10.61 13.14
N LYS A 59 3.25 10.37 11.83
CA LYS A 59 3.60 11.38 10.83
C LYS A 59 2.39 12.03 10.15
N MET A 60 1.18 11.53 10.38
CA MET A 60 -0.04 12.00 9.72
C MET A 60 -0.67 13.24 10.38
N GLY A 61 -0.30 13.56 11.62
CA GLY A 61 -0.85 14.71 12.36
C GLY A 61 -0.54 16.09 11.77
N THR A 62 0.42 16.21 10.85
CA THR A 62 0.76 17.49 10.18
C THR A 62 -0.37 18.05 9.30
N LYS A 63 -1.29 17.19 8.84
CA LYS A 63 -2.47 17.58 8.05
C LYS A 63 -3.68 16.82 8.61
N PRO A 64 -4.35 17.33 9.65
CA PRO A 64 -5.28 16.55 10.48
C PRO A 64 -6.41 15.90 9.68
N ILE A 65 -7.06 16.65 8.78
CA ILE A 65 -8.15 16.11 7.93
C ILE A 65 -7.65 14.92 7.09
N ALA A 66 -6.47 15.06 6.45
CA ALA A 66 -5.90 13.97 5.66
C ALA A 66 -5.53 12.77 6.54
N GLY A 67 -5.00 13.05 7.73
CA GLY A 67 -4.57 12.04 8.68
C GLY A 67 -5.74 11.24 9.25
N ILE A 68 -6.84 11.87 9.62
CA ILE A 68 -8.05 11.20 10.13
C ILE A 68 -8.63 10.27 9.07
N LEU A 69 -8.87 10.79 7.85
CA LEU A 69 -9.39 9.99 6.75
C LEU A 69 -8.47 8.81 6.41
N HIS A 70 -7.15 9.02 6.43
CA HIS A 70 -6.21 7.94 6.16
C HIS A 70 -6.15 6.93 7.31
N SER A 71 -6.29 7.36 8.56
CA SER A 71 -6.36 6.44 9.70
C SER A 71 -7.61 5.58 9.64
N ILE A 72 -8.75 6.12 9.20
CA ILE A 72 -9.98 5.34 8.95
C ILE A 72 -9.70 4.25 7.91
N VAL A 73 -9.14 4.64 6.75
CA VAL A 73 -8.76 3.68 5.70
C VAL A 73 -7.79 2.62 6.21
N TYR A 74 -6.78 3.03 6.98
CA TYR A 74 -5.79 2.11 7.55
C TYR A 74 -6.40 1.13 8.55
N ILE A 75 -7.24 1.60 9.47
CA ILE A 75 -7.92 0.75 10.47
C ILE A 75 -8.89 -0.20 9.77
N GLY A 76 -9.69 0.32 8.83
CA GLY A 76 -10.57 -0.48 7.99
C GLY A 76 -9.81 -1.58 7.26
N PHE A 77 -8.71 -1.22 6.57
CA PHE A 77 -7.84 -2.18 5.91
C PHE A 77 -7.34 -3.26 6.87
N VAL A 78 -6.73 -2.91 8.00
CA VAL A 78 -6.16 -3.90 8.93
C VAL A 78 -7.23 -4.83 9.51
N ILE A 79 -8.39 -4.29 9.90
CA ILE A 79 -9.45 -5.04 10.58
C ILE A 79 -10.24 -5.92 9.59
N ILE A 80 -10.63 -5.38 8.42
CA ILE A 80 -11.40 -6.11 7.40
C ILE A 80 -10.57 -7.26 6.77
N ASN A 81 -9.24 -7.22 6.83
CA ASN A 81 -8.41 -8.34 6.38
C ASN A 81 -8.68 -9.65 7.17
N ILE A 82 -9.25 -9.57 8.38
CA ILE A 82 -9.70 -10.76 9.12
C ILE A 82 -10.87 -11.44 8.39
N GLU A 83 -11.78 -10.66 7.82
CA GLU A 83 -12.88 -11.18 6.98
C GLU A 83 -12.38 -11.68 5.64
N LEU A 84 -11.40 -11.00 5.03
CA LEU A 84 -10.77 -11.51 3.82
C LEU A 84 -10.16 -12.90 4.04
N LEU A 85 -9.59 -13.15 5.23
CA LEU A 85 -9.11 -14.48 5.58
C LEU A 85 -10.25 -15.51 5.62
N GLU A 86 -11.40 -15.15 6.20
CA GLU A 86 -12.61 -15.98 6.19
C GLU A 86 -13.05 -16.29 4.75
N ILE A 87 -13.22 -15.26 3.91
CA ILE A 87 -13.62 -15.40 2.50
C ILE A 87 -12.67 -16.32 1.72
N VAL A 88 -11.36 -16.23 1.96
CA VAL A 88 -10.38 -17.09 1.31
C VAL A 88 -10.50 -18.54 1.77
N ILE A 89 -10.71 -18.77 3.07
CA ILE A 89 -10.89 -20.13 3.61
C ILE A 89 -12.20 -20.74 3.08
N ASP A 90 -13.29 -19.98 3.11
CA ASP A 90 -14.59 -20.35 2.56
C ASP A 90 -14.49 -20.69 1.07
N GLY A 91 -13.72 -19.92 0.28
CA GLY A 91 -13.48 -20.20 -1.13
C GLY A 91 -12.68 -21.48 -1.41
N ILE A 92 -11.77 -21.87 -0.51
CA ILE A 92 -10.96 -23.09 -0.67
C ILE A 92 -11.78 -24.33 -0.26
N ILE A 93 -12.47 -24.25 0.87
CA ILE A 93 -13.13 -25.41 1.50
C ILE A 93 -14.59 -25.55 1.00
N GLY A 94 -15.19 -24.47 0.50
CA GLY A 94 -16.60 -24.44 0.09
C GLY A 94 -17.55 -24.31 1.27
N THR A 95 -17.14 -23.60 2.32
CA THR A 95 -17.94 -23.30 3.52
C THR A 95 -18.58 -21.92 3.40
N HIS A 96 -19.53 -21.63 4.29
CA HIS A 96 -20.15 -20.31 4.45
C HIS A 96 -19.90 -19.81 5.86
N ARG A 97 -19.16 -18.70 6.00
CA ARG A 97 -18.88 -18.02 7.26
C ARG A 97 -18.29 -18.95 8.32
N ILE A 98 -17.20 -19.64 7.96
CA ILE A 98 -16.57 -20.68 8.80
C ILE A 98 -16.23 -20.21 10.22
N PHE A 99 -15.95 -18.92 10.46
CA PHE A 99 -15.64 -18.44 11.80
C PHE A 99 -16.87 -18.24 12.70
N ALA A 100 -18.08 -18.21 12.14
CA ALA A 100 -19.30 -17.99 12.91
C ALA A 100 -19.53 -19.07 13.98
N GLU A 101 -19.34 -20.34 13.63
CA GLU A 101 -19.51 -21.47 14.57
C GLU A 101 -18.52 -21.41 15.75
N TYR A 102 -17.30 -20.91 15.52
CA TYR A 102 -16.25 -20.84 16.53
C TYR A 102 -16.34 -19.59 17.43
N LEU A 103 -16.80 -18.47 16.88
CA LEU A 103 -16.83 -17.18 17.58
C LEU A 103 -18.17 -16.85 18.25
N GLY A 104 -19.27 -17.49 17.84
CA GLY A 104 -20.59 -17.27 18.42
C GLY A 104 -21.02 -15.80 18.34
N GLU A 105 -21.49 -15.23 19.45
CA GLU A 105 -21.95 -13.83 19.47
C GLU A 105 -20.87 -12.80 19.10
N LEU A 106 -19.58 -13.10 19.36
CA LEU A 106 -18.48 -12.21 18.99
C LEU A 106 -18.42 -12.02 17.47
N TYR A 107 -18.83 -13.03 16.70
CA TYR A 107 -18.90 -12.95 15.24
C TYR A 107 -19.82 -11.81 14.78
N ASN A 108 -20.98 -11.66 15.41
CA ASN A 108 -21.95 -10.63 15.05
C ASN A 108 -21.37 -9.23 15.26
N TYR A 109 -20.71 -8.99 16.40
CA TYR A 109 -20.01 -7.72 16.64
C TYR A 109 -18.88 -7.47 15.65
N LEU A 110 -18.15 -8.52 15.29
CA LEU A 110 -17.05 -8.45 14.34
C LEU A 110 -17.55 -8.04 12.94
N ILE A 111 -18.56 -8.74 12.39
CA ILE A 111 -19.18 -8.40 11.10
C ILE A 111 -19.81 -7.01 11.12
N GLY A 112 -20.52 -6.65 12.19
CA GLY A 112 -21.08 -5.30 12.34
C GLY A 112 -20.00 -4.21 12.35
N SER A 113 -18.82 -4.50 12.92
CA SER A 113 -17.68 -3.57 12.86
C SER A 113 -17.11 -3.42 11.45
N PHE A 114 -17.03 -4.52 10.68
CA PHE A 114 -16.56 -4.50 9.30
C PHE A 114 -17.49 -3.68 8.40
N GLU A 115 -18.80 -3.84 8.56
CA GLU A 115 -19.84 -3.07 7.87
C GLU A 115 -19.69 -1.55 8.10
N ILE A 116 -19.58 -1.14 9.35
CA ILE A 116 -19.39 0.28 9.71
C ILE A 116 -18.07 0.80 9.15
N LEU A 117 -16.99 0.03 9.27
CA LEU A 117 -15.68 0.42 8.74
C LEU A 117 -15.72 0.53 7.22
N ALA A 118 -16.37 -0.38 6.50
CA ALA A 118 -16.51 -0.34 5.05
C ALA A 118 -17.22 0.95 4.58
N LEU A 119 -18.29 1.36 5.28
CA LEU A 119 -18.94 2.65 5.01
C LEU A 119 -18.01 3.84 5.26
N LEU A 120 -17.28 3.84 6.38
CA LEU A 120 -16.35 4.93 6.70
C LEU A 120 -15.18 5.01 5.70
N VAL A 121 -14.71 3.86 5.21
CA VAL A 121 -13.72 3.77 4.13
C VAL A 121 -14.30 4.38 2.85
N LEU A 122 -15.51 4.00 2.43
CA LEU A 122 -16.18 4.57 1.26
C LEU A 122 -16.28 6.08 1.32
N ILE A 123 -16.73 6.61 2.47
CA ILE A 123 -16.79 8.05 2.71
C ILE A 123 -15.40 8.67 2.56
N SER A 124 -14.37 8.08 3.18
CA SER A 124 -13.00 8.58 3.13
C SER A 124 -12.42 8.59 1.70
N VAL A 125 -12.68 7.55 0.92
CA VAL A 125 -12.29 7.44 -0.49
C VAL A 125 -12.95 8.54 -1.32
N VAL A 126 -14.25 8.77 -1.16
CA VAL A 126 -14.97 9.85 -1.85
C VAL A 126 -14.34 11.21 -1.51
N PHE A 127 -14.03 11.47 -0.24
CA PHE A 127 -13.34 12.71 0.15
C PHE A 127 -11.95 12.83 -0.47
N PHE A 128 -11.15 11.75 -0.53
CA PHE A 128 -9.87 11.77 -1.21
C PHE A 128 -10.00 12.02 -2.71
N TRP A 129 -11.01 11.44 -3.33
CA TRP A 129 -11.31 11.59 -4.74
C TRP A 129 -11.68 13.04 -5.09
N ILE A 130 -12.63 13.63 -4.34
CA ILE A 130 -13.03 15.05 -4.45
C ILE A 130 -11.81 15.95 -4.27
N ARG A 131 -11.03 15.71 -3.22
CA ARG A 131 -9.84 16.52 -2.90
C ARG A 131 -8.80 16.51 -4.02
N ARG A 132 -8.66 15.38 -4.72
CA ARG A 132 -7.69 15.22 -5.81
C ARG A 132 -8.18 15.87 -7.11
N ASN A 133 -9.43 15.58 -7.50
CA ASN A 133 -9.93 15.89 -8.85
C ASN A 133 -10.79 17.14 -8.93
N ILE A 134 -11.53 17.48 -7.87
CA ILE A 134 -12.41 18.65 -7.83
C ILE A 134 -11.67 19.85 -7.24
N LEU A 135 -11.10 19.72 -6.02
CA LEU A 135 -10.40 20.82 -5.36
C LEU A 135 -9.05 21.18 -5.98
N LYS A 136 -8.53 20.29 -6.85
CA LYS A 136 -7.29 20.48 -7.62
C LYS A 136 -6.11 21.05 -6.82
N ILE A 137 -5.79 20.45 -5.68
CA ILE A 137 -4.68 20.90 -4.83
C ILE A 137 -3.38 20.93 -5.63
N GLU A 138 -2.73 22.10 -5.66
CA GLU A 138 -1.56 22.42 -6.50
C GLU A 138 -0.50 21.30 -6.53
N ARG A 139 -0.11 20.75 -5.37
CA ARG A 139 0.93 19.70 -5.28
C ARG A 139 0.59 18.43 -6.08
N PHE A 140 -0.69 18.15 -6.33
CA PHE A 140 -1.14 16.99 -7.12
C PHE A 140 -1.26 17.29 -8.62
N TRP A 141 -1.07 18.55 -9.01
CA TRP A 141 -1.22 19.06 -10.38
C TRP A 141 0.07 19.72 -10.92
N LYS A 142 1.20 19.55 -10.23
CA LYS A 142 2.52 19.94 -10.73
C LYS A 142 2.89 19.11 -11.99
N PRO A 143 3.81 19.61 -12.86
CA PRO A 143 4.14 18.97 -14.12
C PRO A 143 4.54 17.49 -14.02
N GLU A 144 5.27 17.10 -12.98
CA GLU A 144 5.69 15.72 -12.77
C GLU A 144 4.54 14.75 -12.46
N MET A 145 3.36 15.25 -12.11
CA MET A 145 2.17 14.43 -11.82
C MET A 145 1.31 14.14 -13.05
N LYS A 146 1.72 14.63 -14.23
CA LYS A 146 0.96 14.45 -15.48
C LYS A 146 0.94 12.98 -15.90
N ASN A 147 -0.19 12.52 -16.43
CA ASN A 147 -0.41 11.16 -16.94
C ASN A 147 -0.43 10.08 -15.83
N TRP A 148 0.60 9.23 -15.76
CA TRP A 148 0.60 8.00 -14.97
C TRP A 148 0.43 8.24 -13.46
N PRO A 149 1.20 9.12 -12.80
CA PRO A 149 1.03 9.40 -11.36
C PRO A 149 -0.38 9.82 -10.97
N LYS A 150 -1.08 10.56 -11.83
CA LYS A 150 -2.47 10.93 -11.58
C LYS A 150 -3.40 9.73 -11.74
N LYS A 151 -3.33 9.04 -12.88
CA LYS A 151 -4.17 7.88 -13.19
C LYS A 151 -4.01 6.77 -12.16
N ASP A 152 -2.78 6.47 -11.74
CA ASP A 152 -2.48 5.46 -10.72
C ASP A 152 -3.20 5.77 -9.40
N ALA A 153 -3.16 7.03 -8.95
CA ALA A 153 -3.85 7.41 -7.72
C ALA A 153 -5.37 7.32 -7.82
N ASP A 154 -5.94 7.68 -8.97
CA ASP A 154 -7.39 7.57 -9.21
C ASP A 154 -7.81 6.10 -9.34
N LEU A 155 -6.97 5.25 -9.94
CA LEU A 155 -7.23 3.82 -10.09
C LEU A 155 -7.22 3.11 -8.73
N ILE A 156 -6.31 3.47 -7.83
CA ILE A 156 -6.29 2.95 -6.45
C ILE A 156 -7.61 3.29 -5.74
N LEU A 157 -8.05 4.55 -5.79
CA LEU A 157 -9.31 4.97 -5.16
C LEU A 157 -10.52 4.27 -5.78
N TYR A 158 -10.49 4.03 -7.10
CA TYR A 158 -11.50 3.26 -7.79
C TYR A 158 -11.56 1.80 -7.30
N PHE A 159 -10.42 1.11 -7.21
CA PHE A 159 -10.37 -0.26 -6.68
C PHE A 159 -10.91 -0.31 -5.25
N GLU A 160 -10.46 0.59 -4.38
CA GLU A 160 -10.91 0.66 -2.99
C GLU A 160 -12.42 0.90 -2.89
N PHE A 161 -12.96 1.81 -3.70
CA PHE A 161 -14.40 2.07 -3.77
C PHE A 161 -15.19 0.84 -4.22
N ILE A 162 -14.79 0.22 -5.33
CA ILE A 162 -15.49 -0.94 -5.89
C ILE A 162 -15.44 -2.14 -4.95
N ILE A 163 -14.28 -2.43 -4.35
CA ILE A 163 -14.12 -3.54 -3.40
C ILE A 163 -15.06 -3.34 -2.20
N MET A 164 -15.14 -2.13 -1.62
CA MET A 164 -16.02 -1.85 -0.48
C MET A 164 -17.51 -1.85 -0.86
N ILE A 165 -17.89 -1.39 -2.06
CA ILE A 165 -19.28 -1.49 -2.52
C ILE A 165 -19.67 -2.95 -2.73
N LEU A 166 -18.85 -3.73 -3.45
CA LEU A 166 -19.10 -5.15 -3.69
C LEU A 166 -19.21 -5.93 -2.39
N PHE A 167 -18.41 -5.57 -1.38
CA PHE A 167 -18.49 -6.13 -0.04
C PHE A 167 -19.87 -5.92 0.61
N LEU A 168 -20.37 -4.68 0.62
CA LEU A 168 -21.70 -4.38 1.19
C LEU A 168 -22.83 -5.00 0.37
N LEU A 169 -22.73 -5.02 -0.97
CA LEU A 169 -23.73 -5.66 -1.81
C LEU A 169 -23.77 -7.17 -1.57
N MET A 170 -22.60 -7.82 -1.46
CA MET A 170 -22.46 -9.23 -1.10
C MET A 170 -23.15 -9.52 0.24
N ASN A 171 -22.84 -8.75 1.29
CA ASN A 171 -23.46 -8.92 2.60
C ASN A 171 -24.98 -8.67 2.60
N SER A 172 -25.45 -7.74 1.78
CA SER A 172 -26.89 -7.46 1.63
C SER A 172 -27.65 -8.65 1.05
N THR A 173 -27.11 -9.23 -0.03
CA THR A 173 -27.69 -10.41 -0.67
C THR A 173 -27.52 -11.67 0.18
N ASP A 174 -26.36 -11.82 0.85
CA ASP A 174 -26.08 -12.90 1.79
C ASP A 174 -27.09 -12.91 2.94
N SER A 175 -27.31 -11.76 3.58
CA SER A 175 -28.26 -11.64 4.68
C SER A 175 -29.70 -11.96 4.26
N LEU A 176 -30.12 -11.58 3.05
CA LEU A 176 -31.44 -11.97 2.53
C LEU A 176 -31.55 -13.49 2.28
N LEU A 177 -30.49 -14.15 1.82
CA LEU A 177 -30.48 -15.62 1.66
C LEU A 177 -30.56 -16.32 3.01
N GLN A 178 -29.85 -15.82 4.02
CA GLN A 178 -29.95 -16.30 5.40
C GLN A 178 -31.36 -16.13 5.97
N ASP A 179 -32.00 -14.97 5.74
CA ASP A 179 -33.36 -14.69 6.21
C ASP A 179 -34.41 -15.63 5.56
N ASN A 180 -34.15 -16.10 4.33
CA ASN A 180 -34.96 -17.09 3.63
C ASN A 180 -34.58 -18.55 3.92
N ASN A 181 -33.63 -18.80 4.84
CA ASN A 181 -33.11 -20.13 5.19
C ASN A 181 -32.63 -20.94 3.96
N TYR A 182 -31.95 -20.29 3.01
CA TYR A 182 -31.41 -20.96 1.84
C TYR A 182 -30.37 -22.02 2.23
N GLU A 183 -30.39 -23.18 1.57
CA GLU A 183 -29.52 -24.32 1.91
C GLU A 183 -28.04 -23.93 1.81
N GLY A 184 -27.27 -24.30 2.84
CA GLY A 184 -25.83 -24.00 2.93
C GLY A 184 -25.48 -22.61 3.47
N TYR A 185 -26.47 -21.77 3.80
CA TYR A 185 -26.24 -20.47 4.44
C TYR A 185 -26.64 -20.54 5.90
N ILE A 186 -25.72 -20.15 6.79
CA ILE A 186 -25.98 -20.09 8.22
C ILE A 186 -26.46 -18.69 8.62
N LYS A 187 -27.34 -18.60 9.61
CA LYS A 187 -27.80 -17.32 10.14
C LYS A 187 -26.74 -16.73 11.07
N ALA A 188 -25.88 -15.88 10.51
CA ALA A 188 -24.71 -15.33 11.19
C ALA A 188 -24.36 -13.93 10.67
N GLY A 189 -23.91 -13.08 11.59
CA GLY A 189 -23.52 -11.70 11.31
C GLY A 189 -24.58 -10.68 11.72
N PHE A 190 -24.11 -9.45 11.93
CA PHE A 190 -24.96 -8.27 12.11
C PHE A 190 -24.62 -7.28 11.01
N PHE A 191 -25.63 -6.86 10.24
CA PHE A 191 -25.45 -6.16 8.95
C PHE A 191 -26.03 -4.74 8.94
N PRO A 192 -25.59 -3.83 9.84
CA PRO A 192 -26.23 -2.54 10.05
C PRO A 192 -26.19 -1.62 8.83
N ILE A 193 -25.26 -1.81 7.89
CA ILE A 193 -25.14 -0.97 6.70
C ILE A 193 -25.81 -1.63 5.51
N SER A 194 -25.54 -2.91 5.29
CA SER A 194 -26.09 -3.72 4.22
C SER A 194 -27.61 -3.89 4.32
N ASP A 195 -28.19 -3.83 5.53
CA ASP A 195 -29.65 -3.78 5.70
C ASP A 195 -30.32 -2.60 4.97
N PHE A 196 -29.64 -1.46 4.82
CA PHE A 196 -30.14 -0.32 4.04
C PHE A 196 -30.12 -0.56 2.53
N LEU A 197 -29.32 -1.51 2.06
CA LEU A 197 -29.21 -1.87 0.65
C LEU A 197 -30.11 -3.05 0.26
N LYS A 198 -30.61 -3.82 1.24
CA LYS A 198 -31.57 -4.92 1.02
C LYS A 198 -32.75 -4.55 0.11
N PRO A 199 -33.41 -3.37 0.22
CA PRO A 199 -34.55 -3.02 -0.63
C PRO A 199 -34.26 -3.09 -2.14
N LEU A 200 -32.99 -2.99 -2.56
CA LEU A 200 -32.59 -3.16 -3.96
C LEU A 200 -32.80 -4.60 -4.46
N PHE A 201 -32.87 -5.58 -3.56
CA PHE A 201 -32.85 -7.01 -3.88
C PHE A 201 -34.11 -7.78 -3.45
N VAL A 202 -34.98 -7.20 -2.63
CA VAL A 202 -36.18 -7.88 -2.08
C VAL A 202 -37.16 -8.36 -3.18
N SER A 203 -37.15 -7.73 -4.35
CA SER A 203 -38.05 -8.10 -5.46
C SER A 203 -37.59 -9.29 -6.31
N PHE A 204 -36.35 -9.77 -6.11
CA PHE A 204 -35.81 -10.91 -6.85
C PHE A 204 -36.27 -12.22 -6.22
N ASP A 205 -36.46 -13.24 -7.06
CA ASP A 205 -36.65 -14.61 -6.58
C ASP A 205 -35.36 -15.16 -5.94
N ILE A 206 -35.50 -16.21 -5.13
CA ILE A 206 -34.41 -16.79 -4.33
C ILE A 206 -33.24 -17.27 -5.22
N ASN A 207 -33.52 -17.84 -6.40
CA ASN A 207 -32.46 -18.33 -7.29
C ASN A 207 -31.69 -17.16 -7.90
N SER A 208 -32.38 -16.12 -8.35
CA SER A 208 -31.75 -14.89 -8.83
C SER A 208 -30.91 -14.21 -7.74
N LEU A 209 -31.41 -14.18 -6.50
CA LEU A 209 -30.69 -13.64 -5.35
C LEU A 209 -29.39 -14.41 -5.07
N PHE A 210 -29.43 -15.74 -5.12
CA PHE A 210 -28.24 -16.59 -4.99
C PHE A 210 -27.21 -16.31 -6.08
N ILE A 211 -27.64 -16.17 -7.35
CA ILE A 211 -26.74 -15.83 -8.46
C ILE A 211 -26.09 -14.46 -8.24
N LEU A 212 -26.85 -13.46 -7.79
CA LEU A 212 -26.32 -12.12 -7.49
C LEU A 212 -25.30 -12.15 -6.36
N GLU A 213 -25.59 -12.87 -5.27
CA GLU A 213 -24.65 -13.00 -4.16
C GLU A 213 -23.35 -13.67 -4.61
N ARG A 214 -23.42 -14.78 -5.35
CA ARG A 214 -22.24 -15.44 -5.91
C ARG A 214 -21.47 -14.52 -6.86
N LEU A 215 -22.17 -13.72 -7.67
CA LEU A 215 -21.54 -12.75 -8.55
C LEU A 215 -20.80 -11.66 -7.76
N PHE A 216 -21.40 -11.10 -6.71
CA PHE A 216 -20.74 -10.12 -5.85
C PHE A 216 -19.54 -10.72 -5.12
N TRP A 217 -19.69 -11.92 -4.56
CA TRP A 217 -18.61 -12.64 -3.88
C TRP A 217 -17.42 -12.91 -4.81
N TRP A 218 -17.66 -13.49 -5.99
CA TRP A 218 -16.60 -13.78 -6.98
C TRP A 218 -15.97 -12.51 -7.51
N THR A 219 -16.77 -11.50 -7.85
CA THR A 219 -16.24 -10.23 -8.37
C THR A 219 -15.41 -9.53 -7.30
N HIS A 220 -15.85 -9.52 -6.05
CA HIS A 220 -15.14 -8.93 -4.93
C HIS A 220 -13.75 -9.56 -4.76
N ILE A 221 -13.66 -10.88 -4.64
CA ILE A 221 -12.38 -11.55 -4.41
C ILE A 221 -11.45 -11.47 -5.63
N ILE A 222 -11.99 -11.53 -6.85
CA ILE A 222 -11.21 -11.33 -8.09
C ILE A 222 -10.63 -9.92 -8.13
N PHE A 223 -11.41 -8.88 -7.77
CA PHE A 223 -10.90 -7.51 -7.69
C PHE A 223 -9.79 -7.37 -6.64
N ILE A 224 -9.89 -8.04 -5.50
CA ILE A 224 -8.82 -8.09 -4.50
C ILE A 224 -7.56 -8.74 -5.07
N PHE A 225 -7.67 -9.87 -5.76
CA PHE A 225 -6.52 -10.55 -6.38
C PHE A 225 -5.85 -9.72 -7.48
N ILE A 226 -6.63 -9.01 -8.28
CA ILE A 226 -6.11 -8.04 -9.25
C ILE A 226 -5.40 -6.91 -8.52
N PHE A 227 -6.02 -6.32 -7.50
CA PHE A 227 -5.45 -5.20 -6.75
C PHE A 227 -4.15 -5.59 -6.02
N LEU A 228 -4.08 -6.81 -5.45
CA LEU A 228 -2.88 -7.37 -4.83
C LEU A 228 -1.69 -7.38 -5.79
N ASN A 229 -1.90 -7.80 -7.04
CA ASN A 229 -0.85 -7.83 -8.05
C ASN A 229 -0.57 -6.45 -8.65
N TYR A 230 -1.55 -5.56 -8.65
CA TYR A 230 -1.40 -4.16 -9.04
C TYR A 230 -0.50 -3.39 -8.06
N LEU A 231 -0.44 -3.79 -6.78
CA LEU A 231 0.35 -3.11 -5.74
C LEU A 231 1.77 -2.77 -6.21
N TYR A 232 2.47 -3.74 -6.80
CA TYR A 232 3.86 -3.59 -7.25
C TYR A 232 4.06 -2.43 -8.25
N TYR A 233 3.11 -2.22 -9.16
CA TYR A 233 3.21 -1.20 -10.21
C TYR A 233 2.66 0.17 -9.77
N SER A 234 2.14 0.26 -8.55
CA SER A 234 1.38 1.40 -8.06
C SER A 234 2.11 2.10 -6.92
N LYS A 235 1.76 3.35 -6.65
CA LYS A 235 2.18 4.03 -5.40
C LYS A 235 1.58 3.38 -4.14
N HIS A 236 0.61 2.47 -4.27
CA HIS A 236 0.06 1.73 -3.14
C HIS A 236 1.06 0.70 -2.59
N LEU A 237 2.15 0.36 -3.32
CA LEU A 237 3.27 -0.45 -2.81
C LEU A 237 3.82 0.03 -1.46
N HIS A 238 3.62 1.31 -1.14
CA HIS A 238 3.99 1.88 0.15
C HIS A 238 3.41 1.11 1.34
N ILE A 239 2.26 0.45 1.23
CA ILE A 239 1.70 -0.34 2.34
C ILE A 239 2.63 -1.50 2.73
N LEU A 240 3.36 -2.07 1.77
CA LEU A 240 4.32 -3.15 2.02
C LEU A 240 5.67 -2.59 2.47
N ILE A 241 6.18 -1.58 1.77
CA ILE A 241 7.54 -1.07 1.97
C ILE A 241 7.63 -0.08 3.14
N ALA A 242 6.53 0.51 3.61
CA ALA A 242 6.55 1.41 4.77
C ALA A 242 7.14 0.76 6.03
N PHE A 243 6.90 -0.54 6.26
CA PHE A 243 7.44 -1.28 7.39
C PHE A 243 8.98 -1.37 7.35
N PRO A 244 9.61 -1.99 6.34
CA PRO A 244 11.07 -2.04 6.26
C PRO A 244 11.69 -0.64 6.13
N ASN A 245 11.07 0.29 5.41
CA ASN A 245 11.55 1.67 5.29
C ASN A 245 11.65 2.38 6.64
N THR A 246 10.62 2.26 7.49
CA THR A 246 10.64 2.89 8.83
C THR A 246 11.57 2.16 9.79
N TYR A 247 11.76 0.85 9.65
CA TYR A 247 12.75 0.10 10.42
C TYR A 247 14.21 0.54 10.11
N TYR A 248 14.55 0.69 8.82
CA TYR A 248 15.90 1.05 8.38
C TYR A 248 16.17 2.57 8.31
N ALA A 249 15.23 3.37 8.81
CA ALA A 249 15.35 4.82 8.90
C ALA A 249 16.66 5.27 9.59
N ASN A 250 17.12 6.48 9.26
CA ASN A 250 18.31 7.05 9.90
C ASN A 250 17.98 7.48 11.34
N LEU A 251 18.64 6.86 12.33
CA LEU A 251 18.45 7.17 13.75
C LEU A 251 19.34 8.30 14.26
N ASN A 252 20.26 8.80 13.42
CA ASN A 252 21.09 9.94 13.79
C ASN A 252 20.26 11.22 13.94
N ILE A 253 20.84 12.19 14.64
CA ILE A 253 20.28 13.54 14.77
C ILE A 253 20.05 14.12 13.36
N LYS A 254 18.90 14.79 13.18
CA LYS A 254 18.55 15.42 11.90
C LYS A 254 19.63 16.42 11.49
N GLY A 255 19.97 16.45 10.21
CA GLY A 255 21.04 17.30 9.68
C GLY A 255 22.44 16.67 9.77
N LYS A 256 22.62 15.56 10.51
CA LYS A 256 23.89 14.81 10.46
C LYS A 256 23.99 14.04 9.15
N PHE A 257 24.97 14.40 8.32
CA PHE A 257 25.36 13.68 7.12
C PHE A 257 26.70 12.98 7.34
N GLY A 258 26.92 11.87 6.61
CA GLY A 258 28.22 11.22 6.59
C GLY A 258 29.23 12.10 5.87
N ILE A 259 30.44 12.20 6.40
CA ILE A 259 31.55 12.87 5.73
C ILE A 259 32.22 11.82 4.82
N ASP A 260 32.32 12.13 3.54
CA ASP A 260 33.06 11.31 2.61
C ASP A 260 34.58 11.47 2.88
N LYS A 261 35.22 10.35 3.24
CA LYS A 261 36.65 10.32 3.57
C LYS A 261 37.52 10.60 2.35
N ASN A 262 37.07 10.22 1.15
CA ASN A 262 37.79 10.46 -0.10
C ASN A 262 37.78 11.96 -0.41
N ILE A 263 36.61 12.62 -0.33
CA ILE A 263 36.51 14.08 -0.48
C ILE A 263 37.34 14.79 0.58
N THR A 264 37.28 14.33 1.84
CA THR A 264 38.05 14.94 2.93
C THR A 264 39.55 14.82 2.70
N LYS A 265 40.02 13.67 2.18
CA LYS A 265 41.43 13.47 1.82
C LYS A 265 41.84 14.43 0.70
N GLU A 266 41.03 14.53 -0.35
CA GLU A 266 41.29 15.40 -1.50
C GLU A 266 41.35 16.87 -1.08
N VAL A 267 40.38 17.35 -0.31
CA VAL A 267 40.37 18.73 0.20
C VAL A 267 41.58 19.00 1.10
N LYS A 268 41.97 18.05 1.96
CA LYS A 268 43.18 18.22 2.81
C LYS A 268 44.47 18.30 1.99
N LEU A 269 44.57 17.54 0.90
CA LEU A 269 45.69 17.62 -0.03
C LEU A 269 45.73 18.99 -0.72
N MET A 270 44.59 19.49 -1.21
CA MET A 270 44.49 20.82 -1.82
C MET A 270 44.85 21.96 -0.85
N LEU A 271 44.55 21.81 0.44
CA LEU A 271 44.88 22.77 1.49
C LEU A 271 46.32 22.65 2.03
N GLY A 272 47.13 21.69 1.55
CA GLY A 272 48.49 21.45 2.04
C GLY A 272 48.58 20.85 3.45
N ILE A 273 47.48 20.30 3.97
CA ILE A 273 47.38 19.69 5.32
C ILE A 273 47.49 18.16 5.23
N GLY A 274 47.43 17.60 4.02
CA GLY A 274 47.48 16.16 3.74
C GLY A 274 48.90 15.65 3.46
N ASP A 275 49.17 14.41 3.87
CA ASP A 275 50.44 13.72 3.60
C ASP A 275 50.52 13.34 2.11
N SER A 276 51.31 14.08 1.34
CA SER A 276 51.46 13.97 -0.12
C SER A 276 52.25 12.74 -0.57
N ASN A 277 52.89 12.03 0.35
CA ASN A 277 53.74 10.86 0.06
C ASN A 277 52.97 9.55 -0.18
N ASN A 278 51.64 9.56 -0.05
CA ASN A 278 50.79 8.36 -0.13
C ASN A 278 49.83 8.39 -1.33
N GLN A 279 50.35 8.83 -2.49
CA GLN A 279 49.64 8.77 -3.77
C GLN A 279 49.77 7.37 -4.37
N ASN A 280 48.92 6.45 -3.92
CA ASN A 280 48.53 5.37 -4.82
C ASN A 280 47.79 6.02 -5.99
N ASN A 281 48.28 5.85 -7.23
CA ASN A 281 47.67 6.30 -8.49
C ASN A 281 46.31 5.62 -8.79
N LYS A 282 45.47 5.41 -7.77
CA LYS A 282 44.09 5.00 -7.95
C LYS A 282 43.27 6.24 -8.28
N VAL A 283 42.62 6.20 -9.45
CA VAL A 283 41.61 7.18 -9.85
C VAL A 283 40.61 7.31 -8.68
N PRO A 284 40.31 8.55 -8.23
CA PRO A 284 39.33 8.75 -7.16
C PRO A 284 38.01 8.09 -7.52
N ASP A 285 37.35 7.50 -6.51
CA ASP A 285 35.96 7.09 -6.68
C ASP A 285 35.12 8.29 -7.13
N LYS A 286 34.13 8.01 -7.99
CA LYS A 286 33.23 9.02 -8.53
C LYS A 286 32.63 9.89 -7.42
N PHE A 287 32.71 11.21 -7.59
CA PHE A 287 32.06 12.15 -6.68
C PHE A 287 30.58 12.31 -7.01
N GLY A 288 29.74 12.24 -5.97
CA GLY A 288 28.29 12.35 -6.10
C GLY A 288 27.62 11.08 -6.64
N ALA A 289 26.36 11.20 -7.04
CA ALA A 289 25.57 10.12 -7.61
C ALA A 289 25.01 10.58 -8.96
N SER A 290 25.26 9.81 -10.02
CA SER A 290 24.64 10.07 -11.33
C SER A 290 23.70 8.97 -11.80
N ASP A 291 23.75 7.78 -11.19
CA ASP A 291 22.83 6.67 -11.49
C ASP A 291 22.49 5.89 -10.21
N VAL A 292 21.52 4.97 -10.29
CA VAL A 292 21.01 4.18 -9.16
C VAL A 292 22.09 3.31 -8.50
N PHE A 293 23.10 2.89 -9.26
CA PHE A 293 24.25 2.13 -8.74
C PHE A 293 25.13 2.95 -7.79
N ASP A 294 25.06 4.28 -7.84
CA ASP A 294 25.79 5.14 -6.92
C ASP A 294 25.12 5.26 -5.55
N LEU A 295 23.84 4.88 -5.47
CA LEU A 295 23.02 4.96 -4.28
C LEU A 295 23.16 3.69 -3.44
N ASN A 296 22.94 3.81 -2.13
CA ASN A 296 22.86 2.66 -1.25
C ASN A 296 21.47 2.01 -1.28
N TRP A 297 21.39 0.74 -0.86
CA TRP A 297 20.15 -0.04 -0.90
C TRP A 297 18.99 0.63 -0.13
N VAL A 298 19.26 1.40 0.94
CA VAL A 298 18.21 2.11 1.69
C VAL A 298 17.65 3.26 0.87
N GLN A 299 18.50 3.99 0.13
CA GLN A 299 18.05 5.05 -0.76
C GLN A 299 17.19 4.50 -1.90
N LEU A 300 17.56 3.33 -2.45
CA LEU A 300 16.76 2.63 -3.45
C LEU A 300 15.41 2.14 -2.87
N MET A 301 15.39 1.59 -1.66
CA MET A 301 14.14 1.25 -0.98
C MET A 301 13.24 2.48 -0.73
N ASN A 302 13.84 3.63 -0.41
CA ASN A 302 13.10 4.88 -0.20
C ASN A 302 12.41 5.37 -1.49
N SER A 303 12.97 5.10 -2.67
CA SER A 303 12.34 5.50 -3.95
C SER A 303 11.04 4.71 -4.17
N TYR A 304 11.05 3.40 -3.92
CA TYR A 304 9.84 2.56 -3.92
C TYR A 304 8.83 2.93 -2.83
N SER A 305 9.29 3.48 -1.70
CA SER A 305 8.41 3.94 -0.62
C SER A 305 7.68 5.26 -0.93
N CYS A 306 8.07 5.97 -2.00
CA CYS A 306 7.55 7.28 -2.32
C CYS A 306 6.07 7.19 -2.75
N THR A 307 5.18 7.78 -1.97
CA THR A 307 3.74 7.88 -2.28
C THR A 307 3.39 9.07 -3.19
N GLU A 308 4.39 9.79 -3.68
CA GLU A 308 4.22 10.98 -4.54
C GLU A 308 3.35 12.09 -3.91
N CYS A 309 3.26 12.11 -2.57
CA CYS A 309 2.38 13.00 -1.82
C CYS A 309 2.71 14.49 -1.94
N GLY A 310 3.91 14.84 -2.43
CA GLY A 310 4.34 16.21 -2.70
C GLY A 310 4.70 17.04 -1.48
N ARG A 311 4.73 16.46 -0.27
CA ARG A 311 5.09 17.18 0.97
C ARG A 311 6.51 17.75 0.92
N CYS A 312 7.46 16.99 0.35
CA CYS A 312 8.84 17.44 0.17
C CYS A 312 8.96 18.59 -0.85
N THR A 313 8.25 18.50 -1.97
CA THR A 313 8.22 19.56 -2.99
C THR A 313 7.56 20.84 -2.47
N SER A 314 6.46 20.74 -1.71
CA SER A 314 5.75 21.91 -1.18
C SER A 314 6.53 22.75 -0.17
N VAL A 315 7.63 22.21 0.40
CA VAL A 315 8.47 22.91 1.37
C VAL A 315 9.89 23.16 0.85
N CYS A 316 10.15 22.83 -0.41
CA CYS A 316 11.48 22.96 -1.01
C CYS A 316 11.74 24.44 -1.37
N PRO A 317 12.76 25.10 -0.80
CA PRO A 317 13.03 26.51 -1.10
C PRO A 317 13.28 26.77 -2.58
N ALA A 318 13.99 25.87 -3.26
CA ALA A 318 14.23 25.99 -4.70
C ALA A 318 12.95 25.86 -5.53
N ASN A 319 12.04 24.94 -5.17
CA ASN A 319 10.76 24.81 -5.88
C ASN A 319 9.87 26.03 -5.64
N LEU A 320 9.86 26.56 -4.42
CA LEU A 320 9.07 27.74 -4.05
C LEU A 320 9.51 29.01 -4.78
N THR A 321 10.79 29.15 -5.14
CA THR A 321 11.30 30.25 -5.96
C THR A 321 11.12 30.03 -7.47
N GLY A 322 10.34 29.02 -7.87
CA GLY A 322 10.03 28.74 -9.28
C GLY A 322 11.11 27.94 -10.02
N LYS A 323 12.13 27.42 -9.33
CA LYS A 323 13.10 26.52 -9.96
C LYS A 323 12.48 25.15 -10.23
N ILE A 324 13.01 24.46 -11.23
CA ILE A 324 12.50 23.18 -11.73
C ILE A 324 12.70 22.04 -10.71
N LEU A 325 13.60 22.22 -9.73
CA LEU A 325 13.93 21.20 -8.74
C LEU A 325 12.69 20.77 -7.93
N SER A 326 12.36 19.48 -8.00
CA SER A 326 11.32 18.84 -7.19
C SER A 326 11.90 17.60 -6.51
N PRO A 327 12.09 17.61 -5.17
CA PRO A 327 12.59 16.44 -4.44
C PRO A 327 11.72 15.20 -4.64
N ARG A 328 10.40 15.36 -4.84
CA ARG A 328 9.51 14.27 -5.22
C ARG A 328 9.91 13.66 -6.56
N LYS A 329 10.17 14.50 -7.58
CA LYS A 329 10.51 14.03 -8.93
C LYS A 329 11.81 13.23 -8.92
N ILE A 330 12.82 13.64 -8.13
CA ILE A 330 14.04 12.86 -7.91
C ILE A 330 13.74 11.44 -7.39
N MET A 331 12.81 11.30 -6.44
CA MET A 331 12.43 9.98 -5.93
C MET A 331 11.69 9.13 -6.98
N MET A 332 10.83 9.77 -7.78
CA MET A 332 10.12 9.10 -8.89
C MET A 332 11.12 8.63 -9.96
N ASP A 333 12.02 9.50 -10.41
CA ASP A 333 13.01 9.18 -11.43
C ASP A 333 14.01 8.11 -10.94
N THR A 334 14.39 8.16 -9.66
CA THR A 334 15.21 7.10 -9.05
C THR A 334 14.49 5.73 -9.08
N ARG A 335 13.18 5.69 -8.80
CA ARG A 335 12.39 4.45 -8.88
C ARG A 335 12.29 3.96 -10.32
N ASP A 336 11.90 4.83 -11.24
CA ASP A 336 11.67 4.49 -12.64
C ASP A 336 12.98 4.00 -13.29
N ARG A 337 14.11 4.66 -12.99
CA ARG A 337 15.45 4.22 -13.44
C ARG A 337 15.85 2.87 -12.85
N LEU A 338 15.50 2.60 -11.59
CA LEU A 338 15.81 1.34 -10.94
C LEU A 338 15.01 0.17 -11.52
N GLU A 339 13.76 0.40 -11.90
CA GLU A 339 12.93 -0.57 -12.62
C GLU A 339 13.45 -0.86 -14.02
N GLU A 340 13.90 0.18 -14.74
CA GLU A 340 14.53 0.05 -16.05
C GLU A 340 15.79 -0.82 -15.98
N VAL A 341 16.70 -0.50 -15.05
CA VAL A 341 17.94 -1.26 -14.84
C VAL A 341 17.67 -2.69 -14.40
N GLY A 342 16.72 -2.92 -13.50
CA GLY A 342 16.39 -4.26 -12.99
C GLY A 342 15.70 -5.18 -14.00
N SER A 343 15.19 -4.62 -15.10
CA SER A 343 14.55 -5.36 -16.20
C SER A 343 15.56 -5.87 -17.23
N ASN A 344 16.76 -5.29 -17.26
CA ASN A 344 17.91 -5.77 -18.03
C ASN A 344 18.71 -6.81 -17.22
#